data_AF-A0AB74BET1-F1
#
_entry.id   AF-A0AB74BET1-F1
#
_cell.length_a   1.000
_cell.length_b   1.000
_cell.length_c   1.000
_cell.angle_alpha   90.00
_cell.angle_beta   90.00
_cell.angle_gamma   90.00
#
_symmetry.space_group_name_H-M   'P 1'
#
loop_
_entity.id
_entity.type
_entity.pdbx_description
1 polymer ?
#
loop_
_entity_poly.entity_id
_entity_poly.type
_entity_poly.pdbx_seq_one_letter_code
_entity_poly.pdbx_strand_id
1 'polypeptide(L)'
;MLSKMVGRYPHAELYCVVGKVAYFEALGFQVLGARGPQVIMNTLDHGTDGLLAVMDIAPIYSSVEVRQIHAYLLKQHGKRAMVDAEKQRDRHLDRMTRDARAFAEQRLENPGVPEGVAQASRLH
;
A
#
# COMPACT_ATOMS: atom_id res chain seq x y z
N MET A 1 -15.73 13.90 -8.07
CA MET A 1 -15.46 12.82 -9.03
C MET A 1 -15.85 11.46 -8.44
N LEU A 2 -15.39 11.12 -7.23
CA LEU A 2 -15.82 9.90 -6.53
C LEU A 2 -17.35 9.75 -6.42
N SER A 3 -18.06 10.80 -6.01
CA SER A 3 -19.55 10.77 -5.92
C SER A 3 -20.23 10.39 -7.24
N LYS A 4 -19.71 10.87 -8.38
CA LYS A 4 -20.23 10.50 -9.72
C LYS A 4 -19.94 9.04 -10.06
N MET A 5 -18.76 8.55 -9.66
CA MET A 5 -18.39 7.15 -9.87
C MET A 5 -19.26 6.22 -9.01
N VAL A 6 -19.41 6.54 -7.71
CA VAL A 6 -20.21 5.75 -6.77
C VAL A 6 -21.70 5.74 -7.15
N GLY A 7 -22.20 6.84 -7.74
CA GLY A 7 -23.54 6.89 -8.30
C GLY A 7 -23.79 5.93 -9.49
N ARG A 8 -22.73 5.47 -10.17
CA ARG A 8 -22.81 4.49 -11.27
C ARG A 8 -22.41 3.08 -10.82
N TYR A 9 -21.42 2.99 -9.93
CA TYR A 9 -20.89 1.77 -9.36
C TYR A 9 -20.91 1.91 -7.85
N PRO A 10 -21.86 1.28 -7.13
CA PRO A 10 -22.12 1.58 -5.71
C PRO A 10 -20.97 1.23 -4.75
N HIS A 11 -19.87 0.69 -5.28
CA HIS A 11 -18.76 0.16 -4.52
C HIS A 11 -17.44 0.62 -5.15
N ALA A 12 -16.52 1.06 -4.29
CA ALA A 12 -15.18 1.46 -4.67
C ALA A 12 -14.18 0.94 -3.65
N GLU A 13 -13.30 0.04 -4.07
CA GLU A 13 -12.18 -0.45 -3.26
C GLU A 13 -10.86 0.01 -3.84
N LEU A 14 -9.91 0.37 -2.98
CA LEU A 14 -8.55 0.70 -3.35
C LEU A 14 -7.53 0.16 -2.35
N TYR A 15 -6.29 0.08 -2.82
CA TYR A 15 -5.13 -0.32 -2.03
C TYR A 15 -4.14 0.86 -2.08
N CYS A 16 -3.73 1.35 -0.92
CA CYS A 16 -2.77 2.46 -0.85
C CYS A 16 -1.77 2.32 0.29
N VAL A 17 -0.63 3.00 0.18
CA VAL A 17 0.34 3.08 1.29
C VAL A 17 -0.21 3.96 2.42
N VAL A 18 0.20 3.70 3.66
CA VAL A 18 -0.27 4.39 4.87
C VAL A 18 -0.29 5.92 4.72
N GLY A 19 0.77 6.50 4.13
CA GLY A 19 0.86 7.96 3.91
C GLY A 19 -0.19 8.57 2.98
N LYS A 20 -1.03 7.76 2.33
CA LYS A 20 -2.16 8.23 1.50
C LYS A 20 -3.53 7.99 2.12
N VAL A 21 -3.61 7.33 3.27
CA VAL A 21 -4.88 7.00 3.92
C VAL A 21 -5.71 8.26 4.17
N ALA A 22 -5.16 9.26 4.87
CA ALA A 22 -5.88 10.48 5.20
C ALA A 22 -6.45 11.21 3.97
N TYR A 23 -5.74 11.15 2.83
CA TYR A 23 -6.23 11.71 1.57
C TYR A 23 -7.48 10.98 1.07
N PHE A 24 -7.51 9.64 1.12
CA PHE A 24 -8.67 8.88 0.69
C PHE A 24 -9.81 8.89 1.71
N GLU A 25 -9.51 9.02 3.00
CA GLU A 25 -10.54 9.24 4.03
C GLU A 25 -11.29 10.56 3.80
N ALA A 26 -10.57 11.63 3.47
CA ALA A 26 -11.18 12.90 3.10
C ALA A 26 -12.06 12.82 1.84
N LEU A 27 -11.87 11.79 1.00
CA LEU A 27 -12.73 11.52 -0.15
C LEU A 27 -13.96 10.67 0.19
N GLY A 28 -14.03 10.08 1.39
CA GLY A 28 -15.15 9.24 1.83
C GLY A 28 -14.85 7.74 1.84
N PHE A 29 -13.59 7.33 1.79
CA PHE A 29 -13.19 5.95 2.03
C PHE A 29 -12.97 5.69 3.52
N GLN A 30 -13.11 4.44 3.92
CA GLN A 30 -12.78 3.93 5.24
C GLN A 30 -11.83 2.74 5.15
N VAL A 31 -11.07 2.52 6.21
CA VAL A 31 -10.10 1.41 6.28
C VAL A 31 -10.84 0.10 6.57
N LEU A 32 -10.54 -0.93 5.78
CA LEU A 32 -11.08 -2.29 5.98
C LEU A 32 -10.02 -3.30 6.45
N GLY A 33 -8.73 -3.01 6.24
CA GLY A 33 -7.66 -3.94 6.56
C GLY A 33 -6.35 -3.61 5.86
N ALA A 34 -5.48 -4.60 5.73
CA ALA A 34 -4.20 -4.47 5.03
C ALA A 34 -3.88 -5.72 4.19
N ARG A 35 -3.18 -5.53 3.06
CA ARG A 35 -2.65 -6.58 2.20
C ARG A 35 -1.23 -6.24 1.79
N GLY A 36 -0.25 -6.96 2.34
CA GLY A 36 1.16 -6.65 2.15
C GLY A 36 1.46 -5.20 2.60
N PRO A 37 2.20 -4.40 1.81
CA PRO A 37 2.56 -3.02 2.16
C PRO A 37 1.42 -2.00 1.94
N GLN A 38 0.20 -2.45 1.66
CA GLN A 38 -0.94 -1.60 1.33
C GLN A 38 -2.06 -1.74 2.36
N VAL A 39 -2.70 -0.62 2.68
CA VAL A 39 -3.97 -0.52 3.41
C VAL A 39 -5.12 -0.70 2.41
N ILE A 40 -6.08 -1.54 2.76
CA ILE A 40 -7.31 -1.76 2.01
C ILE A 40 -8.32 -0.71 2.46
N MET A 41 -8.85 0.05 1.52
CA MET A 41 -9.84 1.09 1.80
C MET A 41 -11.04 0.97 0.88
N ASN A 42 -12.21 1.34 1.39
CA ASN A 42 -13.47 1.16 0.69
C ASN A 42 -14.48 2.26 1.00
N THR A 43 -15.42 2.52 0.11
CA THR A 43 -16.57 3.42 0.39
C THR A 43 -17.69 2.73 1.18
N LEU A 44 -17.71 1.38 1.24
CA LEU A 44 -18.60 0.57 2.06
C LEU A 44 -17.83 -0.13 3.20
N ASP A 45 -18.54 -0.81 4.09
CA ASP A 45 -18.03 -1.50 5.29
C ASP A 45 -17.58 -2.94 5.06
N HIS A 46 -17.60 -3.39 3.81
CA HIS A 46 -17.20 -4.72 3.41
C HIS A 46 -16.41 -4.70 2.10
N GLY A 47 -15.52 -5.68 1.97
CA GLY A 47 -14.80 -5.92 0.72
C GLY A 47 -15.74 -6.33 -0.41
N THR A 48 -15.29 -6.19 -1.65
CA THR A 48 -16.02 -6.74 -2.81
C THR A 48 -15.67 -8.21 -3.03
N ASP A 49 -16.63 -8.96 -3.58
CA ASP A 49 -16.36 -10.28 -4.20
C ASP A 49 -15.64 -10.15 -5.55
N GLY A 50 -15.38 -8.92 -6.01
CA GLY A 50 -14.65 -8.60 -7.22
C GLY A 50 -13.21 -9.12 -7.17
N LEU A 51 -12.75 -9.66 -8.30
CA LEU A 51 -11.38 -10.15 -8.42
C LEU A 51 -10.42 -9.00 -8.70
N LEU A 52 -9.41 -8.83 -7.83
CA LEU A 52 -8.27 -7.97 -8.12
C LEU A 52 -7.26 -8.75 -8.97
N ALA A 53 -7.15 -8.38 -10.25
CA ALA A 53 -6.14 -8.96 -11.13
C ALA A 53 -4.74 -8.56 -10.64
N VAL A 54 -3.94 -9.56 -10.24
CA VAL A 54 -2.53 -9.40 -9.90
C VAL A 54 -1.71 -9.92 -11.07
N MET A 55 -0.82 -9.08 -11.60
CA MET A 55 0.08 -9.47 -12.68
C MET A 55 1.14 -10.43 -12.15
N ASP A 56 1.28 -11.61 -12.78
CA ASP A 56 2.45 -12.45 -12.59
C ASP A 56 3.65 -11.82 -13.31
N ILE A 57 4.61 -11.34 -12.52
CA ILE A 57 5.82 -10.69 -13.01
C ILE A 57 6.99 -11.67 -13.15
N ALA A 58 6.85 -12.93 -12.73
CA ALA A 58 7.93 -13.92 -12.85
C ALA A 58 8.43 -14.10 -14.29
N PRO A 59 7.57 -14.12 -15.34
CA PRO A 59 8.03 -14.19 -16.73
C PRO A 59 8.95 -13.04 -17.11
N ILE A 60 8.66 -11.81 -16.62
CA ILE A 60 9.47 -10.62 -16.89
C ILE A 60 10.86 -10.78 -16.28
N TYR A 61 10.96 -11.19 -15.01
CA TYR A 61 12.27 -11.42 -14.38
C TYR A 61 13.07 -12.56 -15.01
N SER A 62 12.36 -13.52 -15.62
CA SER A 62 12.97 -14.64 -16.34
C SER A 62 13.31 -14.32 -17.81
N SER A 63 13.08 -13.10 -18.29
CA SER A 63 13.39 -12.73 -19.67
C SER A 63 14.90 -12.60 -19.91
N VAL A 64 15.32 -12.67 -21.17
CA VAL A 64 16.73 -12.50 -21.53
C VAL A 64 17.19 -11.08 -21.22
N GLU A 65 16.35 -10.10 -21.53
CA GLU A 65 16.60 -8.67 -21.35
C GLU A 65 16.83 -8.33 -19.88
N VAL A 66 15.96 -8.81 -18.97
CA VAL A 66 16.11 -8.53 -17.54
C VAL A 66 17.33 -9.23 -16.94
N ARG A 67 17.64 -10.46 -17.38
CA ARG A 67 18.89 -11.13 -16.98
C ARG A 67 20.14 -10.41 -17.47
N GLN A 68 20.11 -9.84 -18.67
CA GLN A 68 21.22 -9.03 -19.19
C GLN A 68 21.40 -7.75 -18.36
N ILE A 69 20.31 -7.08 -17.98
CA ILE A 69 20.36 -5.93 -17.05
C ILE A 69 20.98 -6.36 -15.72
N HIS A 70 20.57 -7.50 -15.16
CA HIS A 70 21.15 -8.01 -13.91
C HIS A 70 22.66 -8.28 -14.03
N ALA A 71 23.10 -8.94 -15.11
CA ALA A 71 24.51 -9.21 -15.36
C ALA A 71 25.32 -7.91 -15.52
N TYR A 72 24.76 -6.91 -16.21
CA TYR A 72 25.36 -5.60 -16.37
C TYR A 72 25.53 -4.88 -15.01
N LEU A 73 24.47 -4.81 -14.20
CA LEU A 73 24.51 -4.19 -12.87
C LEU A 73 25.49 -4.91 -11.94
N LEU A 74 25.55 -6.24 -12.02
CA LEU A 74 26.51 -7.04 -11.26
C LEU A 74 27.96 -6.73 -11.65
N LYS A 75 28.23 -6.56 -12.94
CA LYS A 75 29.56 -6.16 -13.44
C LYS A 75 29.92 -4.74 -13.01
N GLN A 76 28.96 -3.82 -13.01
CA GLN A 76 29.18 -2.40 -12.69
C GLN A 76 29.37 -2.15 -11.19
N HIS A 77 28.56 -2.78 -10.34
CA HIS A 77 28.51 -2.48 -8.89
C HIS A 77 29.10 -3.59 -8.01
N GLY A 78 29.30 -4.78 -8.58
CA GLY A 78 29.80 -5.95 -7.86
C GLY A 78 28.72 -6.67 -7.05
N LYS A 79 29.02 -7.94 -6.71
CA LYS A 79 28.07 -8.85 -6.04
C LYS A 79 27.60 -8.36 -4.69
N ARG A 80 28.49 -7.77 -3.88
CA ARG A 80 28.14 -7.32 -2.53
C ARG A 80 27.12 -6.18 -2.55
N ALA A 81 27.35 -5.16 -3.38
CA ALA A 81 26.44 -4.04 -3.51
C ALA A 81 25.06 -4.48 -4.02
N MET A 82 25.01 -5.41 -4.97
CA MET A 82 23.75 -6.00 -5.46
C MET A 82 22.97 -6.71 -4.34
N VAL A 83 23.62 -7.60 -3.59
CA VAL A 83 22.99 -8.33 -2.48
C VAL A 83 22.52 -7.38 -1.37
N ASP A 84 23.31 -6.35 -1.06
CA ASP A 84 22.94 -5.38 -0.04
C ASP A 84 21.73 -4.54 -0.48
N ALA A 85 21.63 -4.18 -1.76
CA ALA A 85 20.47 -3.49 -2.34
C ALA A 85 19.20 -4.36 -2.30
N GLU A 86 19.30 -5.65 -2.66
CA GLU A 86 18.19 -6.61 -2.56
C GLU A 86 17.69 -6.72 -1.11
N LYS A 87 18.60 -6.89 -0.16
CA LYS A 87 18.25 -6.91 1.28
C LYS A 87 17.61 -5.60 1.74
N GLN A 88 18.08 -4.45 1.26
CA GLN A 88 17.51 -3.16 1.62
C GLN A 88 16.06 -3.04 1.13
N ARG A 89 15.80 -3.44 -0.11
CA ARG A 89 14.45 -3.50 -0.67
C ARG A 89 13.55 -4.40 0.15
N ASP A 90 13.99 -5.64 0.44
CA ASP A 90 13.16 -6.62 1.15
C ASP A 90 12.81 -6.12 2.55
N ARG A 91 13.81 -5.61 3.30
CA ARG A 91 13.58 -4.98 4.62
C ARG A 91 12.64 -3.78 4.55
N HIS A 92 12.68 -3.01 3.46
CA HIS A 92 11.79 -1.87 3.28
C HIS A 92 10.34 -2.32 3.09
N LEU A 93 10.12 -3.33 2.24
CA LEU A 93 8.79 -3.93 2.02
C LEU A 93 8.25 -4.59 3.29
N ASP A 94 9.10 -5.26 4.06
CA ASP A 94 8.73 -5.85 5.36
C ASP A 94 8.32 -4.80 6.39
N ARG A 95 9.00 -3.65 6.40
CA ARG A 95 8.59 -2.51 7.24
C ARG A 95 7.24 -1.99 6.82
N MET A 96 7.07 -1.65 5.53
CA MET A 96 5.81 -1.14 5.02
C MET A 96 4.64 -2.10 5.25
N THR A 97 4.89 -3.41 5.16
CA THR A 97 3.88 -4.45 5.45
C THR A 97 3.45 -4.43 6.91
N ARG A 98 4.41 -4.34 7.83
CA ARG A 98 4.10 -4.22 9.26
C ARG A 98 3.39 -2.91 9.57
N ASP A 99 3.82 -1.80 8.98
CA ASP A 99 3.22 -0.49 9.18
C ASP A 99 1.76 -0.46 8.69
N ALA A 100 1.51 -0.98 7.48
CA ALA A 100 0.15 -1.06 6.93
C ALA A 100 -0.77 -1.93 7.80
N ARG A 101 -0.28 -3.07 8.26
CA ARG A 101 -1.03 -3.97 9.17
C ARG A 101 -1.35 -3.28 10.50
N ALA A 102 -0.33 -2.75 11.17
CA ALA A 102 -0.51 -2.10 12.48
C ALA A 102 -1.44 -0.90 12.38
N PHE A 103 -1.31 -0.10 11.32
CA PHE A 103 -2.20 1.04 11.06
C PHE A 103 -3.65 0.59 10.89
N ALA A 104 -3.90 -0.46 10.08
CA ALA A 104 -5.24 -0.97 9.87
C ALA A 104 -5.85 -1.56 11.14
N GLU A 105 -5.08 -2.34 11.91
CA GLU A 105 -5.51 -2.90 13.20
C GLU A 105 -5.91 -1.79 14.18
N GLN A 106 -5.08 -0.75 14.36
CA GLN A 106 -5.39 0.39 15.22
C GLN A 106 -6.66 1.13 14.79
N ARG A 107 -6.88 1.28 13.48
CA ARG A 107 -8.04 1.99 12.93
C ARG A 107 -9.34 1.23 13.13
N LEU A 108 -9.29 -0.10 13.04
CA LEU A 108 -10.44 -0.99 13.22
C LEU A 108 -10.80 -1.16 14.71
N GLU A 109 -9.80 -1.09 15.60
CA GLU A 109 -10.01 -1.06 17.06
C GLU A 109 -10.60 0.28 17.53
N ASN A 110 -10.30 1.38 16.83
CA ASN A 110 -10.71 2.71 17.21
C ASN A 110 -11.36 3.49 16.03
N PRO A 111 -12.59 3.12 15.61
CA PRO A 111 -13.21 3.58 14.36
C PRO A 111 -13.57 5.08 14.30
N GLY A 112 -13.17 5.90 15.28
CA GLY A 112 -13.76 7.22 15.52
C GLY A 112 -12.84 8.41 15.75
N VAL A 113 -11.51 8.35 15.58
CA VAL A 113 -10.65 9.54 15.80
C VAL A 113 -9.81 9.88 14.58
N PRO A 114 -10.17 10.93 13.82
CA PRO A 114 -9.25 11.54 12.87
C PRO A 114 -8.04 12.10 13.63
N GLU A 115 -6.83 11.63 13.30
CA GLU A 115 -5.57 12.08 13.92
C GLU A 115 -5.27 13.59 13.73
N GLY A 116 -6.12 14.33 13.02
CA GLY A 116 -5.97 15.77 12.76
C GLY A 116 -6.52 16.73 13.82
N VAL A 117 -7.21 16.26 14.88
CA VAL A 117 -7.85 17.17 15.86
C VAL A 117 -7.18 17.15 17.26
N ALA A 118 -6.34 16.16 17.54
CA ALA A 118 -5.73 16.00 18.88
C ALA A 118 -4.55 16.94 19.17
N GLN A 119 -4.00 17.67 18.19
CA GLN A 119 -2.87 18.59 18.39
C GLN A 119 -3.25 20.06 18.60
N ALA A 120 -4.53 20.44 18.52
CA ALA A 120 -4.96 21.84 18.65
C ALA A 120 -5.44 22.25 20.06
N SER A 121 -5.48 21.34 21.04
CA SER A 121 -6.05 21.63 22.38
C SER A 121 -5.03 21.58 23.53
N ARG A 122 -3.78 21.98 23.28
CA ARG A 122 -2.80 22.24 24.35
C ARG A 122 -1.94 23.46 24.05
N LEU A 123 -2.54 24.63 24.10
CA LEU A 123 -1.84 25.89 24.38
C LEU A 123 -2.77 26.72 25.30
N HIS A 124 -2.48 26.65 26.59
CA HIS A 124 -2.73 27.73 27.55
C HIS A 124 -1.43 28.53 27.66
#